data_AF-A0A920QPD0-F1
#
_entry.id   AF-A0A920QPD0-F1
#
_cell.length_a   1.000
_cell.length_b   1.000
_cell.length_c   1.000
_cell.angle_alpha   90.00
_cell.angle_beta   90.00
_cell.angle_gamma   90.00
#
_symmetry.space_group_name_H-M   'P 1'
#
loop_
_entity.id
_entity.type
_entity.pdbx_description
1 polymer ?
#
loop_
_entity_poly.entity_id
_entity_poly.type
_entity_poly.pdbx_seq_one_letter_code
_entity_poly.pdbx_strand_id
1 'polypeptide(L)'
;MLNRKGNPMFFIDIAVPRDIDPEINKLHGTFCYDIDDLQTIVSQNQEERKKQSIKAEEIIEEELSKLEIWFRSLSAVPTIRSLRKAFHSTAEEELKKVFRRIKNLPESERKEIEHFFHRLVNKLLHDPSRNLKQLAQEEDSHLHMESIAKLFDLSPAPLGKTTQQQPRLKIIKS
;
A
#
# COMPACT_ATOMS: atom_id res chain seq x y z
N MET A 1 -43.20 29.90 5.55
CA MET A 1 -43.46 28.78 6.48
C MET A 1 -44.91 28.83 6.92
N LEU A 2 -45.81 28.23 6.15
CA LEU A 2 -47.26 28.27 6.35
C LEU A 2 -47.77 26.85 6.56
N ASN A 3 -48.60 26.68 7.60
CA ASN A 3 -49.48 25.54 7.87
C ASN A 3 -48.87 24.26 8.49
N ARG A 4 -48.14 24.39 9.60
CA ARG A 4 -47.98 23.28 10.57
C ARG A 4 -49.02 23.47 11.69
N LYS A 5 -50.07 22.64 11.72
CA LYS A 5 -51.18 22.70 12.68
C LYS A 5 -50.75 22.31 14.12
N GLY A 6 -49.74 22.97 14.68
CA GLY A 6 -49.19 22.64 15.99
C GLY A 6 -48.37 21.34 16.04
N ASN A 7 -48.00 20.76 14.89
CA ASN A 7 -47.20 19.55 14.86
C ASN A 7 -45.76 19.82 15.33
N PRO A 8 -45.19 18.97 16.21
CA PRO A 8 -43.86 19.18 16.76
C PRO A 8 -42.77 19.16 15.68
N MET A 9 -41.75 20.00 15.85
CA MET A 9 -40.54 20.05 15.01
C MET A 9 -39.33 19.56 15.78
N PHE A 10 -38.59 18.64 15.18
CA PHE A 10 -37.36 18.10 15.71
C PHE A 10 -36.17 18.63 14.91
N PHE A 11 -35.24 19.26 15.62
CA PHE A 11 -33.94 19.68 15.14
C PHE A 11 -32.91 18.70 15.72
N ILE A 12 -32.06 18.16 14.85
CA ILE A 12 -30.96 17.29 15.23
C ILE A 12 -29.69 18.00 14.82
N ASP A 13 -28.98 18.55 15.79
CA ASP A 13 -27.74 19.31 15.59
C ASP A 13 -26.53 18.39 15.84
N ILE A 14 -25.85 17.98 14.77
CA ILE A 14 -24.67 17.09 14.82
C ILE A 14 -23.35 17.84 14.57
N ALA A 15 -23.37 19.18 14.52
CA ALA A 15 -22.20 20.00 14.21
C ALA A 15 -21.35 20.31 15.46
N VAL A 16 -20.04 20.46 15.26
CA VAL A 16 -19.09 20.91 16.29
C VAL A 16 -18.16 21.98 15.69
N PRO A 17 -18.31 23.28 16.04
CA PRO A 17 -19.28 23.85 17.01
C PRO A 17 -20.74 23.82 16.49
N ARG A 18 -21.71 23.93 17.40
CA ARG A 18 -23.15 23.80 17.13
C ARG A 18 -23.67 24.83 16.12
N ASP A 19 -24.62 24.42 15.28
CA ASP A 19 -25.24 25.29 14.27
C ASP A 19 -26.53 25.94 14.77
N ILE A 20 -27.21 25.33 15.75
CA ILE A 20 -28.54 25.75 16.20
C ILE A 20 -28.47 26.21 17.64
N ASP A 21 -28.85 27.44 17.94
CA ASP A 21 -28.92 27.95 19.31
C ASP A 21 -29.88 27.11 20.18
N PRO A 22 -29.47 26.61 21.37
CA PRO A 22 -30.30 25.77 22.23
C PRO A 22 -31.57 26.49 22.73
N GLU A 23 -31.59 27.83 22.70
CA GLU A 23 -32.76 28.62 23.07
C GLU A 23 -33.98 28.35 22.18
N ILE A 24 -33.79 27.73 21.00
CA ILE A 24 -34.91 27.31 20.15
C ILE A 24 -35.89 26.41 20.90
N ASN A 25 -35.42 25.59 21.86
CA ASN A 25 -36.26 24.73 22.71
C ASN A 25 -37.31 25.49 23.55
N LYS A 26 -37.18 26.81 23.69
CA LYS A 26 -38.17 27.65 24.38
C LYS A 26 -39.42 27.91 23.53
N LEU A 27 -39.35 27.68 22.21
CA LEU A 27 -40.49 27.85 21.31
C LEU A 27 -41.44 26.66 21.40
N HIS A 28 -42.74 26.95 21.53
CA HIS A 28 -43.77 25.92 21.68
C HIS A 28 -43.79 24.96 20.46
N GLY A 29 -43.64 23.66 20.72
CA GLY A 29 -43.65 22.62 19.70
C GLY A 29 -42.31 22.44 18.96
N THR A 30 -41.18 22.89 19.53
CA THR A 30 -39.85 22.66 18.98
C THR A 30 -38.96 21.90 19.96
N PHE A 31 -38.14 21.00 19.42
CA PHE A 31 -37.21 20.17 20.18
C PHE A 31 -35.88 20.14 19.42
N CYS A 32 -34.79 20.47 20.06
CA CYS A 32 -33.43 20.44 19.56
C CYS A 32 -32.63 19.46 20.39
N TYR A 33 -32.11 18.44 19.72
CA TYR A 33 -31.20 17.45 20.29
C TYR A 33 -29.81 17.67 19.72
N ASP A 34 -28.81 17.69 20.59
CA ASP A 34 -27.41 17.74 20.17
C ASP A 34 -26.76 16.35 20.14
N ILE A 35 -25.46 16.32 19.82
CA ILE A 35 -24.70 15.08 19.75
C ILE A 35 -24.64 14.35 21.11
N ASP A 36 -24.69 15.06 22.24
CA ASP A 36 -24.62 14.48 23.57
C ASP A 36 -25.97 13.84 23.96
N ASP A 37 -27.09 14.46 23.60
CA ASP A 37 -28.43 13.88 23.77
C ASP A 37 -28.57 12.54 23.01
N LEU A 38 -28.03 12.47 21.80
CA LEU A 38 -28.05 11.25 20.98
C LEU A 38 -27.16 10.14 21.54
N GLN A 39 -26.04 10.46 22.20
CA GLN A 39 -25.17 9.46 22.83
C GLN A 39 -25.91 8.64 23.90
N THR A 40 -26.85 9.26 24.63
CA THR A 40 -27.64 8.58 25.66
C THR A 40 -28.51 7.47 25.07
N ILE A 41 -29.14 7.71 23.92
CA ILE A 41 -29.95 6.72 23.19
C ILE A 41 -29.07 5.61 22.60
N VAL A 42 -27.91 5.98 22.05
CA VAL A 42 -26.97 5.06 21.41
C VAL A 42 -26.29 4.15 22.44
N SER A 43 -26.22 4.53 23.72
CA SER A 43 -25.61 3.76 24.82
C SER A 43 -26.21 2.36 25.04
N GLN A 44 -27.45 2.11 24.61
CA GLN A 44 -28.13 0.80 24.70
C GLN A 44 -27.55 -0.27 23.74
N ASN A 45 -26.75 0.13 22.74
CA ASN A 45 -26.09 -0.78 21.78
C ASN A 45 -24.60 -1.01 22.08
N GLN A 46 -24.15 -0.80 23.32
CA GLN A 46 -22.73 -0.97 23.69
C GLN A 46 -22.22 -2.40 23.48
N GLU A 47 -23.02 -3.43 23.78
CA GLU A 47 -22.61 -4.83 23.58
C GLU A 47 -22.44 -5.16 22.09
N GLU A 48 -23.37 -4.71 21.25
CA GLU A 48 -23.26 -4.87 19.80
C GLU A 48 -22.03 -4.10 19.27
N ARG A 49 -21.77 -2.88 19.74
CA ARG A 49 -20.55 -2.13 19.41
C ARG A 49 -19.26 -2.86 19.81
N LYS A 50 -19.21 -3.44 21.00
CA LYS A 50 -18.06 -4.25 21.45
C LYS A 50 -17.83 -5.45 20.53
N LYS A 51 -18.91 -6.14 20.15
CA LYS A 51 -18.84 -7.28 19.22
C LYS A 51 -18.33 -6.87 17.84
N GLN A 52 -18.77 -5.74 17.31
CA GLN A 52 -18.26 -5.21 16.04
C GLN A 52 -16.81 -4.69 16.16
N SER A 53 -16.41 -4.13 17.31
CA SER A 53 -15.04 -3.71 17.58
C SER A 53 -14.05 -4.88 17.53
N ILE A 54 -14.40 -6.02 18.14
CA ILE A 54 -13.57 -7.23 18.09
C ILE A 54 -13.35 -7.68 16.64
N LYS A 55 -14.41 -7.71 15.83
CA LYS A 55 -14.30 -8.03 14.40
C LYS A 55 -13.42 -7.04 13.64
N ALA A 56 -13.52 -5.75 13.96
CA ALA A 56 -12.68 -4.73 13.35
C ALA A 56 -11.20 -4.91 13.75
N GLU A 57 -10.92 -5.26 15.00
CA GLU A 57 -9.57 -5.60 15.47
C GLU A 57 -8.99 -6.80 14.73
N GLU A 58 -9.77 -7.86 14.50
CA GLU A 58 -9.34 -9.02 13.70
C GLU A 58 -8.94 -8.63 12.27
N ILE A 59 -9.74 -7.78 11.62
CA ILE A 59 -9.44 -7.26 10.27
C ILE A 59 -8.15 -6.43 10.29
N ILE A 60 -8.00 -5.55 11.28
CA ILE A 60 -6.80 -4.71 11.41
C ILE A 60 -5.55 -5.57 11.58
N GLU A 61 -5.61 -6.60 12.42
CA GLU A 61 -4.47 -7.50 12.66
C GLU A 61 -4.08 -8.27 11.39
N GLU A 62 -5.06 -8.76 10.65
CA GLU A 62 -4.82 -9.43 9.36
C GLU A 62 -4.14 -8.48 8.35
N GLU A 63 -4.63 -7.24 8.23
CA GLU A 63 -4.05 -6.26 7.32
C GLU A 63 -2.67 -5.79 7.78
N LEU A 64 -2.42 -5.70 9.09
CA LEU A 64 -1.11 -5.34 9.63
C LEU A 64 -0.07 -6.43 9.29
N SER A 65 -0.44 -7.71 9.42
CA SER A 65 0.40 -8.83 9.02
C SER A 65 0.74 -8.79 7.52
N LYS A 66 -0.26 -8.54 6.66
CA LYS A 66 -0.03 -8.35 5.20
C LYS A 66 0.90 -7.19 4.91
N LEU A 67 0.75 -6.08 5.65
CA LEU A 67 1.58 -4.88 5.50
C LEU A 67 3.04 -5.16 5.88
N GLU A 68 3.29 -5.89 6.98
CA GLU A 68 4.63 -6.28 7.40
C GLU A 68 5.32 -7.16 6.35
N ILE A 69 4.62 -8.17 5.83
CA ILE A 69 5.13 -9.03 4.75
C ILE A 69 5.47 -8.19 3.52
N TRP A 70 4.59 -7.25 3.16
CA TRP A 70 4.83 -6.34 2.04
C TRP A 70 6.08 -5.48 2.27
N PHE A 71 6.26 -4.87 3.45
CA PHE A 71 7.44 -4.07 3.77
C PHE A 71 8.74 -4.89 3.68
N ARG A 72 8.74 -6.13 4.20
CA ARG A 72 9.90 -7.03 4.09
C ARG A 72 10.27 -7.30 2.63
N SER A 73 9.26 -7.51 1.78
CA SER A 73 9.47 -7.75 0.34
C SER A 73 10.16 -6.59 -0.40
N LEU A 74 10.07 -5.35 0.12
CA LEU A 74 10.72 -4.18 -0.49
C LEU A 74 12.25 -4.22 -0.40
N SER A 75 12.81 -4.98 0.55
CA SER A 75 14.26 -5.16 0.70
C SER A 75 14.92 -5.79 -0.53
N ALA A 76 14.18 -6.62 -1.30
CA ALA A 76 14.66 -7.23 -2.54
C ALA A 76 14.71 -6.25 -3.72
N VAL A 77 13.97 -5.13 -3.67
CA VAL A 77 13.80 -4.23 -4.83
C VAL A 77 15.14 -3.70 -5.37
N PRO A 78 16.09 -3.23 -4.55
CA PRO A 78 17.39 -2.75 -5.03
C PRO A 78 18.22 -3.86 -5.70
N THR A 79 18.19 -5.08 -5.16
CA THR A 79 18.90 -6.24 -5.72
C THR A 79 18.29 -6.67 -7.05
N ILE A 80 16.95 -6.78 -7.13
CA ILE A 80 16.24 -7.10 -8.38
C ILE A 80 16.55 -6.05 -9.45
N ARG A 81 16.51 -4.77 -9.10
CA ARG A 81 16.83 -3.68 -10.04
C ARG A 81 18.25 -3.82 -10.58
N SER A 82 19.21 -4.10 -9.71
CA SER A 82 20.61 -4.25 -10.09
C SER A 82 20.82 -5.48 -10.98
N LEU A 83 20.19 -6.61 -10.65
CA LEU A 83 20.21 -7.83 -11.45
C LEU A 83 19.64 -7.60 -12.86
N ARG A 84 18.46 -7.00 -12.95
CA ARG A 84 17.84 -6.71 -14.26
C ARG A 84 18.71 -5.78 -15.09
N LYS A 85 19.27 -4.73 -14.46
CA LYS A 85 20.18 -3.80 -15.14
C LYS A 85 21.42 -4.52 -15.70
N ALA A 86 22.05 -5.38 -14.91
CA ALA A 86 23.23 -6.13 -15.35
C ALA A 86 22.93 -6.97 -16.60
N PHE A 87 21.86 -7.77 -16.57
CA PHE A 87 21.46 -8.64 -17.68
C PHE A 87 21.07 -7.85 -18.94
N HIS A 88 20.32 -6.75 -18.79
CA HIS A 88 19.99 -5.90 -19.93
C HIS A 88 21.24 -5.25 -20.53
N SER A 89 22.17 -4.78 -19.71
CA SER A 89 23.44 -4.20 -20.19
C SER A 89 24.25 -5.22 -20.99
N THR A 90 24.40 -6.44 -20.48
CA THR A 90 25.10 -7.52 -21.19
C THR A 90 24.42 -7.85 -22.51
N ALA A 91 23.09 -7.94 -22.54
CA ALA A 91 22.34 -8.21 -23.76
C ALA A 91 22.51 -7.10 -24.81
N GLU A 92 22.49 -5.83 -24.40
CA GLU A 92 22.74 -4.69 -25.29
C GLU A 92 24.16 -4.69 -25.85
N GLU A 93 25.17 -5.07 -25.05
CA GLU A 93 26.55 -5.21 -25.51
C GLU A 93 26.69 -6.32 -26.56
N GLU A 94 26.07 -7.48 -26.34
CA GLU A 94 26.08 -8.58 -27.30
C GLU A 94 25.33 -8.23 -28.59
N LEU A 95 24.17 -7.56 -28.49
CA LEU A 95 23.44 -7.04 -29.65
C LEU A 95 24.32 -6.10 -30.49
N LYS A 96 25.04 -5.17 -29.85
CA LYS A 96 25.97 -4.28 -30.54
C LYS A 96 27.07 -5.05 -31.27
N LYS A 97 27.60 -6.13 -30.68
CA LYS A 97 28.61 -6.99 -31.33
C LYS A 97 28.04 -7.71 -32.55
N VAL A 98 26.82 -8.23 -32.45
CA VAL A 98 26.11 -8.89 -33.56
C VAL A 98 25.89 -7.91 -34.72
N PHE A 99 25.35 -6.72 -34.43
CA PHE A 99 25.08 -5.72 -35.46
C PHE A 99 26.34 -5.13 -36.11
N ARG A 100 27.49 -5.17 -35.43
CA ARG A 100 28.78 -4.83 -36.06
C ARG A 100 29.26 -5.89 -37.05
N ARG A 101 28.87 -7.16 -36.88
CA ARG A 101 29.32 -8.28 -37.72
C ARG A 101 28.46 -8.47 -38.97
N ILE A 102 27.15 -8.24 -38.86
CA ILE A 102 26.22 -8.42 -39.98
C ILE A 102 26.18 -7.13 -40.81
N LYS A 103 26.80 -7.15 -41.98
CA LYS A 103 26.72 -6.03 -42.95
C LYS A 103 25.37 -6.09 -43.68
N ASN A 104 24.77 -4.93 -43.93
CA ASN A 104 23.51 -4.77 -44.68
C ASN A 104 22.28 -5.45 -44.06
N LEU A 105 22.16 -5.44 -42.74
CA LEU A 105 20.95 -5.92 -42.06
C LEU A 105 19.79 -4.91 -42.26
N PRO A 106 18.63 -5.32 -42.80
CA PRO A 106 17.46 -4.46 -42.89
C PRO A 106 17.00 -3.98 -41.50
N GLU A 107 16.53 -2.74 -41.41
CA GLU A 107 16.10 -2.15 -40.13
C GLU A 107 14.93 -2.92 -39.48
N SER A 108 14.07 -3.56 -40.28
CA SER A 108 13.00 -4.44 -39.79
C SER A 108 13.55 -5.66 -39.06
N GLU A 109 14.55 -6.33 -39.63
CA GLU A 109 15.19 -7.51 -39.03
C GLU A 109 16.01 -7.12 -37.80
N ARG A 110 16.69 -5.97 -37.85
CA ARG A 110 17.40 -5.41 -36.69
C ARG A 110 16.47 -5.25 -35.49
N LYS A 111 15.31 -4.61 -35.69
CA LYS A 111 14.29 -4.45 -34.64
C LYS A 111 13.76 -5.79 -34.17
N GLU A 112 13.55 -6.75 -35.06
CA GLU A 112 13.07 -8.07 -34.67
C GLU A 112 14.06 -8.80 -33.76
N ILE A 113 15.35 -8.72 -34.06
CA ILE A 113 16.44 -9.26 -33.24
C ILE A 113 16.50 -8.56 -31.88
N GLU A 114 16.45 -7.23 -31.85
CA GLU A 114 16.40 -6.45 -30.59
C GLU A 114 15.21 -6.89 -29.73
N HIS A 115 14.00 -6.94 -30.30
CA HIS A 115 12.81 -7.39 -29.58
C HIS A 115 12.93 -8.83 -29.10
N PHE A 116 13.49 -9.73 -29.89
CA PHE A 116 13.73 -11.12 -29.48
C PHE A 116 14.64 -11.18 -28.24
N PHE A 117 15.76 -10.47 -28.24
CA PHE A 117 16.68 -10.42 -27.10
C PHE A 117 16.01 -9.82 -25.86
N HIS A 118 15.29 -8.71 -26.00
CA HIS A 118 14.54 -8.12 -24.89
C HIS A 118 13.48 -9.08 -24.32
N ARG A 119 12.73 -9.79 -25.18
CA ARG A 119 11.76 -10.81 -24.73
C ARG A 119 12.45 -11.96 -24.02
N LEU A 120 13.57 -12.45 -24.54
CA LEU A 120 14.34 -13.53 -23.93
C LEU A 120 14.84 -13.13 -22.54
N VAL A 121 15.51 -11.98 -22.42
CA VAL A 121 16.01 -11.47 -21.13
C VAL A 121 14.86 -11.25 -20.13
N ASN A 122 13.75 -10.67 -20.57
CA ASN A 122 12.57 -10.49 -19.71
C ASN A 122 12.00 -11.84 -19.23
N LYS A 123 11.94 -12.84 -20.10
CA LYS A 123 11.47 -14.19 -19.76
C LYS A 123 12.40 -14.88 -18.77
N LEU A 124 13.72 -14.80 -18.99
CA LEU A 124 14.73 -15.35 -18.08
C LEU A 124 14.71 -14.68 -16.70
N LEU A 125 14.44 -13.38 -16.64
CA LEU A 125 14.42 -12.61 -15.39
C LEU A 125 13.07 -12.62 -14.67
N HIS A 126 12.02 -13.18 -15.25
CA HIS A 126 10.69 -13.19 -14.63
C HIS A 126 10.69 -13.99 -13.32
N ASP A 127 11.04 -15.26 -13.38
CA ASP A 127 11.03 -16.15 -12.22
C ASP A 127 12.09 -15.75 -11.17
N PRO A 128 13.35 -15.42 -11.53
CA PRO A 128 14.32 -14.92 -10.56
C PRO A 128 13.86 -13.64 -9.84
N SER A 129 13.25 -12.70 -10.57
CA SER A 129 12.73 -11.47 -9.93
C SER A 129 11.58 -11.78 -8.96
N ARG A 130 10.71 -12.73 -9.31
CA ARG A 130 9.60 -13.16 -8.46
C ARG A 130 10.11 -13.91 -7.22
N ASN A 131 11.04 -14.84 -7.39
CA ASN A 131 11.61 -15.64 -6.32
C ASN A 131 12.40 -14.76 -5.33
N LEU A 132 13.13 -13.76 -5.81
CA LEU A 132 13.81 -12.79 -4.93
C LEU A 132 12.83 -12.01 -4.04
N LYS A 133 11.64 -11.65 -4.54
CA LYS A 133 10.60 -11.01 -3.71
C LYS A 133 10.03 -11.95 -2.65
N GLN A 134 10.00 -13.26 -2.90
CA GLN A 134 9.57 -14.26 -1.94
C GLN A 134 10.64 -14.49 -0.87
N LEU A 135 11.90 -14.68 -1.29
CA LEU A 135 13.05 -14.81 -0.38
C LEU A 135 13.21 -13.59 0.54
N ALA A 136 12.82 -12.40 0.09
CA ALA A 136 12.81 -11.20 0.92
C ALA A 136 11.83 -11.21 2.11
N GLN A 137 10.90 -12.17 2.14
CA GLN A 137 9.95 -12.34 3.25
C GLN A 137 10.49 -13.26 4.34
N GLU A 138 11.55 -14.02 4.06
CA GLU A 138 12.20 -14.97 4.98
C GLU A 138 13.12 -14.25 5.98
N GLU A 139 13.32 -14.86 7.15
CA GLU A 139 14.18 -14.31 8.21
C GLU A 139 15.64 -14.14 7.73
N ASP A 140 16.12 -15.08 6.93
CA ASP A 140 17.49 -15.10 6.38
C ASP A 140 17.63 -14.38 5.04
N SER A 141 16.65 -13.54 4.67
CA SER A 141 16.61 -12.77 3.42
C SER A 141 17.93 -12.05 3.08
N HIS A 142 18.61 -11.49 4.08
CA HIS A 142 19.88 -10.79 3.93
C HIS A 142 20.99 -11.68 3.34
N LEU A 143 21.08 -12.95 3.76
CA LEU A 143 22.07 -13.92 3.26
C LEU A 143 21.81 -14.26 1.78
N HIS A 144 20.54 -14.41 1.42
CA HIS A 144 20.14 -14.64 0.02
C HIS A 144 20.47 -13.45 -0.86
N MET A 145 20.18 -12.22 -0.41
CA MET A 145 20.49 -11.01 -1.16
C MET A 145 22.00 -10.82 -1.35
N GLU A 146 22.80 -11.08 -0.31
CA GLU A 146 24.26 -11.01 -0.39
C GLU A 146 24.83 -12.05 -1.36
N SER A 147 24.33 -13.28 -1.31
CA SER A 147 24.75 -14.36 -2.20
C SER A 147 24.47 -14.03 -3.66
N ILE A 148 23.30 -13.48 -3.95
CA ILE A 148 22.89 -13.07 -5.31
C ILE A 148 23.72 -11.87 -5.78
N ALA A 149 23.97 -10.90 -4.91
CA ALA A 149 24.82 -9.77 -5.23
C ALA A 149 26.23 -10.22 -5.60
N LYS A 150 26.82 -11.17 -4.84
CA LYS A 150 28.14 -11.74 -5.14
C LYS A 150 28.15 -12.58 -6.41
N LEU A 151 27.14 -13.45 -6.60
CA LEU A 151 27.08 -14.37 -7.75
C LEU A 151 27.01 -13.63 -9.10
N PHE A 152 26.33 -12.48 -9.13
CA PHE A 152 26.13 -11.69 -10.33
C PHE A 152 26.93 -10.37 -10.35
N ASP A 153 27.88 -10.20 -9.43
CA ASP A 153 28.70 -8.99 -9.28
C ASP A 153 27.85 -7.69 -9.30
N LEU A 154 26.76 -7.70 -8.53
CA LEU A 154 25.84 -6.58 -8.45
C LEU A 154 26.40 -5.53 -7.49
N SER A 155 26.58 -4.30 -7.98
CA SER A 155 26.89 -3.19 -7.10
C SER A 155 25.76 -3.02 -6.07
N PRO A 156 26.06 -2.92 -4.77
CA PRO A 156 25.04 -2.71 -3.75
C PRO A 156 24.38 -1.37 -4.03
N ALA A 157 23.16 -1.40 -4.57
CA ALA A 157 22.33 -0.21 -4.59
C ALA A 157 22.19 0.24 -3.12
N PRO A 158 22.54 1.50 -2.79
CA PRO A 158 22.56 1.94 -1.41
C PRO A 158 21.20 1.65 -0.81
N LEU A 159 21.19 0.81 0.22
CA LEU A 159 20.09 0.73 1.17
C LEU A 159 19.90 2.17 1.64
N GLY A 160 18.89 2.86 1.09
CA GLY A 160 18.46 4.13 1.64
C GLY A 160 18.24 3.86 3.11
N LYS A 161 19.08 4.47 3.96
CA LYS A 161 19.17 4.20 5.40
C LYS A 161 17.75 4.01 5.92
N THR A 162 17.38 2.76 6.17
CA THR A 162 16.09 2.47 6.78
C THR A 162 16.28 2.91 8.21
N THR A 163 15.90 4.16 8.49
CA THR A 163 15.70 4.62 9.85
C THR A 163 14.83 3.56 10.51
N GLN A 164 15.42 2.76 11.38
CA GLN A 164 14.71 1.89 12.31
C GLN A 164 13.96 2.81 13.27
N GLN A 165 12.90 3.44 12.79
CA GLN A 165 11.81 3.88 13.63
C GLN A 165 10.73 2.84 13.39
N GLN A 166 10.73 1.83 14.24
CA GLN A 166 9.50 1.07 14.50
C GLN A 166 8.39 2.11 14.67
N PRO A 167 7.37 2.14 13.79
CA PRO A 167 6.20 2.93 14.08
C PRO A 167 5.56 2.26 15.29
N ARG A 168 5.78 2.82 16.48
CA ARG A 168 4.92 2.54 17.63
C ARG A 168 3.53 3.04 17.23
N LEU A 169 2.73 2.17 16.62
CA LEU A 169 1.30 2.37 16.50
C LEU A 169 0.78 2.40 17.94
N LYS A 170 0.64 3.62 18.48
CA LYS A 170 -0.12 3.82 19.70
C LYS A 170 -1.56 3.53 19.34
N ILE A 171 -2.03 2.34 19.70
CA ILE A 171 -3.45 2.04 19.74
C ILE A 171 -4.05 3.06 20.73
N ILE A 172 -4.73 4.07 20.20
CA ILE A 172 -5.53 5.00 21.00
C ILE A 172 -6.73 4.17 21.46
N LYS A 173 -6.63 3.60 22.67
CA LYS A 173 -7.79 3.07 23.37
C LYS A 173 -8.64 4.28 23.78
N SER A 174 -9.76 4.46 23.09
CA SER A 174 -10.88 5.29 23.54
C SER A 174 -11.75 4.50 24.53
#